data_AF-A0A358JV46-F1
#
_entry.id   AF-A0A358JV46-F1
#
_cell.length_a   1.000
_cell.length_b   1.000
_cell.length_c   1.000
_cell.angle_alpha   90.00
_cell.angle_beta   90.00
_cell.angle_gamma   90.00
#
_symmetry.space_group_name_H-M   'P 1'
#
loop_
_entity.id
_entity.type
_entity.pdbx_description
1 polymer ?
#
loop_
_entity_poly.entity_id
_entity_poly.type
_entity_poly.pdbx_seq_one_letter_code
_entity_poly.pdbx_strand_id
1 'polypeptide(L)'
;MNKILLTVLGLVLVLSAGCSSGEDTGLEGKSLGLSSHDPAVSKEEAESADIKFSSNMPVFDFESSDEVTLTHNGNEFPGTYTLKDTDLTVEVEDGDSSLKIFFTDFEETPDEYYSYTGTAAAEKTELSDQDSAQLTLAHQNFESFTPYIFLEEN
;
A
#
# COMPACT_ATOMS: atom_id res chain seq x y z
N MET A 1 35.52 52.06 -33.37
CA MET A 1 34.30 51.32 -33.80
C MET A 1 33.87 50.44 -32.64
N ASN A 2 32.90 50.91 -31.85
CA ASN A 2 32.33 50.18 -30.71
C ASN A 2 31.21 49.28 -31.23
N LYS A 3 31.31 47.97 -31.01
CA LYS A 3 30.20 47.04 -31.23
C LYS A 3 29.55 46.73 -29.89
N ILE A 4 28.37 47.30 -29.70
CA ILE A 4 27.45 47.05 -28.59
C ILE A 4 26.96 45.62 -28.74
N LEU A 5 27.27 44.75 -27.78
CA LEU A 5 26.80 43.37 -27.74
C LEU A 5 25.48 43.32 -26.96
N LEU A 6 24.47 42.73 -27.59
CA LEU A 6 23.09 42.63 -27.13
C LEU A 6 22.95 41.92 -25.78
N THR A 7 22.14 42.51 -24.91
CA THR A 7 21.58 41.87 -23.71
C THR A 7 20.55 40.82 -24.13
N VAL A 8 20.87 39.53 -23.95
CA VAL A 8 19.88 38.45 -24.02
C VAL A 8 19.43 38.16 -22.59
N LEU A 9 18.25 38.69 -22.25
CA LEU A 9 17.55 38.40 -21.00
C LEU A 9 16.94 36.99 -21.12
N GLY A 10 17.72 35.98 -20.76
CA GLY A 10 17.24 34.61 -20.63
C GLY A 10 16.42 34.47 -19.36
N LEU A 11 15.09 34.49 -19.50
CA LEU A 11 14.16 34.11 -18.44
C LEU A 11 14.30 32.58 -18.24
N VAL A 12 15.11 32.19 -17.26
CA VAL A 12 15.15 30.80 -16.79
C VAL A 12 13.89 30.57 -15.97
N LEU A 13 12.86 30.02 -16.62
CA LEU A 13 11.76 29.34 -15.93
C LEU A 13 12.35 28.08 -15.30
N VAL A 14 12.73 28.18 -14.04
CA VAL A 14 12.89 27.02 -13.16
C VAL A 14 11.50 26.44 -12.96
N LEU A 15 11.08 25.56 -13.87
CA LEU A 15 10.09 24.56 -13.56
C LEU A 15 10.80 23.56 -12.65
N SER A 16 10.84 23.86 -11.36
CA SER A 16 10.87 22.83 -10.34
C SER A 16 9.51 22.14 -10.39
N ALA A 17 9.30 21.33 -11.44
CA ALA A 17 8.48 20.15 -11.29
C ALA A 17 9.19 19.37 -10.21
N GLY A 18 8.62 19.39 -9.00
CA GLY A 18 9.09 18.57 -7.91
C GLY A 18 9.17 17.16 -8.47
N CYS A 19 10.39 16.63 -8.54
CA CYS A 19 10.56 15.20 -8.58
C CYS A 19 9.71 14.69 -7.42
N SER A 20 8.64 13.97 -7.73
CA SER A 20 8.13 12.97 -6.79
C SER A 20 9.32 12.07 -6.55
N SER A 21 10.04 12.35 -5.47
CA SER A 21 11.01 11.43 -4.92
C SER A 21 10.17 10.35 -4.28
N GLY A 22 9.62 9.47 -5.13
CA GLY A 22 9.21 8.14 -4.69
C GLY A 22 10.49 7.52 -4.13
N GLU A 23 10.59 7.51 -2.82
CA GLU A 23 11.58 6.70 -2.14
C GLU A 23 11.26 5.25 -2.54
N ASP A 24 12.26 4.49 -2.97
CA ASP A 24 12.08 3.09 -3.35
C ASP A 24 11.61 2.32 -2.11
N THR A 25 10.32 2.00 -2.08
CA THR A 25 9.67 1.32 -0.95
C THR A 25 9.87 -0.20 -0.99
N GLY A 26 10.37 -0.74 -2.11
CA GLY A 26 10.41 -2.17 -2.37
C GLY A 26 9.04 -2.83 -2.61
N LEU A 27 7.94 -2.07 -2.49
CA LEU A 27 6.56 -2.57 -2.65
C LEU A 27 6.05 -2.49 -4.08
N GLU A 28 6.61 -1.61 -4.92
CA GLU A 28 6.20 -1.44 -6.31
C GLU A 28 6.19 -2.78 -7.08
N GLY A 29 5.04 -3.08 -7.68
CA GLY A 29 4.78 -4.30 -8.45
C GLY A 29 4.39 -5.53 -7.62
N LYS A 30 4.29 -5.42 -6.29
CA LYS A 30 3.89 -6.53 -5.41
C LYS A 30 2.37 -6.60 -5.25
N SER A 31 1.86 -7.82 -5.11
CA SER A 31 0.49 -8.11 -4.70
C SER A 31 0.52 -8.87 -3.39
N LEU A 32 -0.02 -8.27 -2.32
CA LEU A 32 0.07 -8.78 -0.96
C LEU A 32 -1.31 -9.10 -0.39
N GLY A 33 -1.60 -10.39 -0.19
CA GLY A 33 -2.78 -10.88 0.50
C GLY A 33 -2.61 -10.80 2.02
N LEU A 34 -3.63 -10.33 2.72
CA LEU A 34 -3.61 -10.11 4.15
C LEU A 34 -4.30 -11.25 4.91
N SER A 35 -3.62 -11.79 5.92
CA SER A 35 -4.22 -12.76 6.86
C SER A 35 -3.88 -12.40 8.30
N SER A 36 -4.87 -12.51 9.20
CA SER A 36 -4.67 -12.40 10.66
C SER A 36 -4.35 -13.75 11.32
N HIS A 37 -4.51 -14.83 10.56
CA HIS A 37 -4.17 -16.17 11.01
C HIS A 37 -2.78 -16.48 10.47
N ASP A 38 -1.86 -16.83 11.36
CA ASP A 38 -0.64 -17.56 11.02
C ASP A 38 -1.08 -18.98 10.66
N PRO A 39 -1.19 -19.36 9.36
CA PRO A 39 -1.35 -20.76 9.05
C PRO A 39 -0.08 -21.41 9.58
N ALA A 40 -0.19 -22.23 10.61
CA ALA A 40 0.93 -23.01 11.12
C ALA A 40 1.33 -24.08 10.07
N VAL A 41 1.86 -23.64 8.93
CA VAL A 41 2.38 -24.47 7.84
C VAL A 41 3.78 -24.90 8.23
N SER A 42 4.05 -26.19 8.10
CA SER A 42 5.42 -26.67 8.23
C SER A 42 6.30 -26.11 7.10
N LYS A 43 7.61 -26.00 7.34
CA LYS A 43 8.59 -25.55 6.32
C LYS A 43 8.49 -26.34 5.01
N GLU A 44 8.21 -27.64 5.09
CA GLU A 44 8.03 -28.51 3.93
C GLU A 44 6.74 -28.21 3.14
N GLU A 45 5.68 -27.76 3.82
CA GLU A 45 4.44 -27.31 3.19
C GLU A 45 4.59 -25.91 2.61
N ALA A 46 5.34 -25.02 3.27
CA ALA A 46 5.64 -23.67 2.80
C ALA A 46 6.41 -23.68 1.47
N GLU A 47 7.45 -24.51 1.35
CA GLU A 47 8.27 -24.63 0.13
C GLU A 47 7.47 -25.15 -1.10
N SER A 48 6.28 -25.72 -0.88
CA SER A 48 5.41 -26.29 -1.94
C SER A 48 4.04 -25.63 -2.03
N ALA A 49 3.76 -24.59 -1.23
CA ALA A 49 2.45 -23.96 -1.18
C ALA A 49 2.32 -22.92 -2.29
N ASP A 50 1.51 -23.24 -3.31
CA ASP A 50 0.94 -22.24 -4.19
C ASP A 50 -0.05 -21.39 -3.36
N ILE A 51 0.38 -20.23 -2.88
CA ILE A 51 -0.52 -19.25 -2.28
C ILE A 51 -1.47 -18.79 -3.38
N LYS A 52 -2.78 -18.88 -3.13
CA LYS A 52 -3.81 -18.37 -4.04
C LYS A 52 -4.76 -17.49 -3.25
N PHE A 53 -4.90 -16.25 -3.65
CA PHE A 53 -5.81 -15.34 -2.97
C PHE A 53 -7.25 -15.78 -3.19
N SER A 54 -7.97 -15.96 -2.07
CA SER A 54 -9.41 -16.18 -2.11
C SER A 54 -10.12 -14.83 -2.28
N SER A 55 -11.32 -14.81 -2.85
CA SER A 55 -12.09 -13.57 -3.04
C SER A 55 -12.35 -12.79 -1.75
N ASN A 56 -12.33 -13.46 -0.59
CA ASN A 56 -12.63 -12.87 0.71
C ASN A 56 -11.38 -12.41 1.45
N MET A 57 -10.20 -12.69 0.92
CA MET A 57 -8.94 -12.19 1.46
C MET A 57 -8.76 -10.74 0.97
N PRO A 58 -8.51 -9.77 1.86
CA PRO A 58 -8.05 -8.45 1.44
C PRO A 58 -6.69 -8.59 0.73
N VAL A 59 -6.57 -8.03 -0.47
CA VAL A 59 -5.33 -8.03 -1.25
C VAL A 59 -4.95 -6.58 -1.58
N PHE A 60 -3.70 -6.21 -1.35
CA PHE A 60 -3.13 -4.93 -1.74
C PHE A 60 -2.24 -5.09 -2.96
N ASP A 61 -2.64 -4.50 -4.07
CA ASP A 61 -1.87 -4.45 -5.31
C ASP A 61 -1.12 -3.11 -5.37
N PHE A 62 0.19 -3.11 -5.15
CA PHE A 62 1.04 -1.91 -5.17
C PHE A 62 1.49 -1.63 -6.61
N GLU A 63 0.64 -0.93 -7.35
CA GLU A 63 0.79 -0.75 -8.80
C GLU A 63 2.02 0.08 -9.19
N SER A 64 2.37 1.07 -8.36
CA SER A 64 3.50 1.99 -8.59
C SER A 64 4.10 2.50 -7.25
N SER A 65 4.90 3.56 -7.29
CA SER A 65 5.60 4.10 -6.11
C SER A 65 4.68 4.64 -5.00
N ASP A 66 3.46 5.03 -5.36
CA ASP A 66 2.49 5.67 -4.48
C ASP A 66 1.05 5.23 -4.72
N GLU A 67 0.80 4.37 -5.71
CA GLU A 67 -0.53 3.84 -6.05
C GLU A 67 -0.73 2.44 -5.46
N VAL A 68 -1.92 2.19 -4.93
CA VAL A 68 -2.33 0.88 -4.42
C VAL A 68 -3.81 0.63 -4.72
N THR A 69 -4.15 -0.61 -5.04
CA THR A 69 -5.55 -1.05 -5.13
C THR A 69 -5.82 -2.08 -4.04
N LEU A 70 -6.86 -1.85 -3.24
CA LEU A 70 -7.39 -2.87 -2.32
C LEU A 70 -8.47 -3.69 -3.03
N THR A 71 -8.23 -4.99 -3.18
CA THR A 71 -9.24 -5.94 -3.64
C THR A 71 -9.84 -6.70 -2.47
N HIS A 72 -11.16 -6.65 -2.31
CA HIS A 72 -11.86 -7.42 -1.27
C HIS A 72 -13.32 -7.74 -1.64
N ASN A 73 -13.71 -9.00 -1.49
CA ASN A 73 -15.02 -9.54 -1.88
C ASN A 73 -15.38 -9.26 -3.35
N GLY A 74 -14.37 -9.23 -4.23
CA GLY A 74 -14.53 -8.94 -5.65
C GLY A 74 -14.79 -7.47 -5.99
N ASN A 75 -14.60 -6.55 -5.03
CA ASN A 75 -14.58 -5.11 -5.27
C ASN A 75 -13.13 -4.63 -5.28
N GLU A 76 -12.84 -3.63 -6.10
CA GLU A 76 -11.55 -2.96 -6.22
C GLU A 76 -11.70 -1.53 -5.70
N PHE A 77 -10.81 -1.13 -4.80
CA PHE A 77 -10.78 0.22 -4.23
C PHE A 77 -9.40 0.83 -4.53
N PRO A 78 -9.30 1.70 -5.54
CA PRO A 78 -8.04 2.36 -5.87
C PRO A 78 -7.69 3.39 -4.80
N GLY A 79 -6.41 3.70 -4.68
CA GLY A 79 -5.91 4.56 -3.63
C GLY A 79 -4.43 4.85 -3.72
N THR A 80 -3.89 5.33 -2.60
CA THR A 80 -2.48 5.64 -2.45
C THR A 80 -1.90 5.00 -1.21
N TYR A 81 -0.58 4.82 -1.20
CA TYR A 81 0.14 4.38 -0.01
C TYR A 81 1.38 5.23 0.26
N THR A 82 1.81 5.21 1.52
CA THR A 82 3.10 5.73 1.92
C THR A 82 3.74 4.76 2.88
N LEU A 83 5.01 4.42 2.65
CA LEU A 83 5.84 3.69 3.60
C LEU A 83 6.91 4.64 4.13
N LYS A 84 6.95 4.85 5.45
CA LYS A 84 7.98 5.65 6.11
C LYS A 84 8.54 4.87 7.28
N ASP A 85 9.85 4.62 7.27
CA ASP A 85 10.49 3.69 8.19
C ASP A 85 9.77 2.33 8.14
N THR A 86 9.00 1.98 9.18
CA THR A 86 8.20 0.74 9.26
C THR A 86 6.69 1.03 9.36
N ASP A 87 6.28 2.26 9.12
CA ASP A 87 4.87 2.66 9.14
C ASP A 87 4.31 2.68 7.71
N LEU A 88 3.45 1.70 7.40
CA LEU A 88 2.71 1.64 6.14
C LEU A 88 1.32 2.27 6.34
N THR A 89 1.04 3.29 5.54
CA THR A 89 -0.30 3.89 5.45
C THR A 89 -0.87 3.62 4.08
N VAL A 90 -2.09 3.08 4.03
CA VAL A 90 -2.88 2.86 2.81
C VAL A 90 -4.16 3.67 2.90
N GLU A 91 -4.53 4.37 1.83
CA GLU A 91 -5.78 5.13 1.74
C GLU A 91 -6.47 4.81 0.42
N VAL A 92 -7.64 4.21 0.47
CA VAL A 92 -8.41 3.77 -0.71
C VAL A 92 -9.79 4.42 -0.75
N GLU A 93 -10.37 4.54 -1.95
CA GLU A 93 -11.58 5.30 -2.20
C GLU A 93 -12.68 4.47 -2.88
N ASP A 94 -13.94 4.83 -2.62
CA ASP A 94 -15.15 4.37 -3.32
C ASP A 94 -16.11 5.56 -3.49
N GLY A 95 -16.04 6.20 -4.66
CA GLY A 95 -16.76 7.45 -4.92
C GLY A 95 -16.26 8.57 -4.03
N ASP A 96 -17.16 9.15 -3.22
CA ASP A 96 -16.79 10.18 -2.25
C ASP A 96 -16.33 9.58 -0.90
N SER A 97 -16.39 8.25 -0.74
CA SER A 97 -16.00 7.60 0.51
C SER A 97 -14.54 7.19 0.48
N SER A 98 -13.84 7.24 1.61
CA SER A 98 -12.47 6.75 1.74
C SER A 98 -12.28 5.87 2.98
N LEU A 99 -11.33 4.94 2.88
CA LEU A 99 -10.85 4.09 3.96
C LEU A 99 -9.33 4.25 4.07
N LYS A 100 -8.88 4.85 5.16
CA LYS A 100 -7.46 4.85 5.55
C LYS A 100 -7.16 3.65 6.42
N ILE A 101 -5.99 3.02 6.29
CA ILE A 101 -5.52 1.87 7.06
C ILE A 101 -4.07 2.14 7.45
N PHE A 102 -3.74 1.93 8.72
CA PHE A 102 -2.38 2.12 9.23
C PHE A 102 -1.83 0.81 9.77
N PHE A 103 -0.65 0.43 9.30
CA PHE A 103 0.14 -0.66 9.83
C PHE A 103 1.43 -0.10 10.43
N THR A 104 1.72 -0.48 11.68
CA THR A 104 3.01 -0.23 12.33
C THR A 104 3.84 -1.51 12.31
N ASP A 105 5.15 -1.36 12.47
CA ASP A 105 6.09 -2.48 12.46
C ASP A 105 5.96 -3.32 11.17
N PHE A 106 5.71 -2.63 10.04
CA PHE A 106 5.66 -3.23 8.71
C PHE A 106 7.09 -3.53 8.25
N GLU A 107 7.46 -4.81 8.29
CA GLU A 107 8.82 -5.27 8.01
C GLU A 107 8.82 -6.52 7.14
N GLU A 108 9.82 -6.62 6.26
CA GLU A 108 10.13 -7.87 5.57
C GLU A 108 10.55 -8.93 6.59
N THR A 109 10.07 -10.15 6.39
CA THR A 109 10.44 -11.28 7.23
C THR A 109 11.45 -12.18 6.51
N PRO A 110 12.38 -12.83 7.24
CA PRO A 110 13.21 -13.88 6.68
C PRO A 110 12.45 -15.20 6.47
N ASP A 111 11.17 -15.26 6.81
CA ASP A 111 10.32 -16.42 6.57
C ASP A 111 10.14 -16.65 5.06
N GLU A 112 10.06 -17.92 4.64
CA GLU A 112 9.88 -18.27 3.23
C GLU A 112 8.40 -18.24 2.80
N TYR A 113 7.48 -18.13 3.77
CA TYR A 113 6.05 -18.22 3.56
C TYR A 113 5.31 -16.88 3.69
N TYR A 114 5.81 -15.95 4.49
CA TYR A 114 5.30 -14.58 4.58
C TYR A 114 6.30 -13.63 3.92
N SER A 115 5.84 -12.61 3.20
CA SER A 115 6.74 -11.58 2.67
C SER A 115 6.95 -10.47 3.70
N TYR A 116 5.88 -10.07 4.39
CA TYR A 116 5.92 -9.02 5.41
C TYR A 116 5.04 -9.36 6.61
N THR A 117 5.32 -8.74 7.74
CA THR A 117 4.40 -8.67 8.89
C THR A 117 4.08 -7.21 9.18
N GLY A 118 2.91 -6.94 9.76
CA GLY A 118 2.56 -5.61 10.25
C GLY A 118 1.40 -5.66 11.24
N THR A 119 1.33 -4.69 12.14
CA THR A 119 0.25 -4.59 13.14
C THR A 119 -0.69 -3.46 12.77
N ALA A 120 -1.99 -3.75 12.64
CA ALA A 120 -2.97 -2.69 12.41
C ALA A 120 -3.01 -1.74 13.62
N ALA A 121 -2.78 -0.45 13.40
CA ALA A 121 -2.62 0.52 14.47
C ALA A 121 -3.91 0.75 15.28
N ALA A 122 -3.73 1.19 16.54
CA ALA A 122 -4.79 1.56 17.48
C ALA A 122 -5.75 2.64 16.94
N GLU A 123 -5.15 3.63 16.27
CA GLU A 123 -5.82 4.85 15.84
C GLU A 123 -6.18 4.71 14.36
N LYS A 124 -7.30 4.00 14.19
CA LYS A 124 -8.24 4.09 13.08
C LYS A 124 -7.74 3.66 11.71
N THR A 125 -8.32 2.56 11.28
CA THR A 125 -8.97 2.64 9.99
C THR A 125 -9.97 3.81 9.94
N GLU A 126 -9.70 4.86 9.14
CA GLU A 126 -10.59 6.01 9.02
C GLU A 126 -11.52 5.80 7.84
N LEU A 127 -12.78 5.46 8.13
CA LEU A 127 -13.85 5.52 7.13
C LEU A 127 -14.40 6.96 7.12
N SER A 128 -14.45 7.58 5.96
CA SER A 128 -15.13 8.87 5.78
C SER A 128 -16.60 8.78 6.21
N ASP A 129 -17.21 9.90 6.63
CA ASP A 129 -18.64 9.96 7.05
C ASP A 129 -19.65 9.70 5.90
N GLN A 130 -19.19 9.38 4.70
CA GLN A 130 -20.00 9.13 3.52
C GLN A 130 -20.32 7.64 3.35
N ASP A 131 -21.51 7.34 2.81
CA ASP A 131 -22.04 5.99 2.75
C ASP A 131 -21.39 5.16 1.62
N SER A 132 -20.34 4.40 1.92
CA SER A 132 -19.96 3.21 1.14
C SER A 132 -20.15 1.94 1.97
N ALA A 133 -21.19 1.17 1.61
CA ALA A 133 -21.43 -0.14 2.21
C ALA A 133 -20.26 -1.11 1.96
N GLN A 134 -19.56 -0.96 0.83
CA GLN A 134 -18.46 -1.86 0.46
C GLN A 134 -17.18 -1.54 1.22
N LEU A 135 -16.80 -0.26 1.35
CA LEU A 135 -15.69 0.13 2.21
C LEU A 135 -15.98 -0.14 3.69
N THR A 136 -17.25 -0.04 4.12
CA THR A 136 -17.65 -0.46 5.48
C THR A 136 -17.37 -1.95 5.71
N LEU A 137 -17.65 -2.80 4.73
CA LEU A 137 -17.37 -4.24 4.83
C LEU A 137 -15.86 -4.54 4.78
N ALA A 138 -15.09 -3.81 3.95
CA ALA A 138 -13.64 -3.92 3.93
C ALA A 138 -13.05 -3.51 5.28
N HIS A 139 -13.47 -2.36 5.82
CA HIS A 139 -13.07 -1.83 7.12
C HIS A 139 -13.23 -2.85 8.26
N GLN A 140 -14.33 -3.62 8.27
CA GLN A 140 -14.59 -4.63 9.30
C GLN A 140 -13.58 -5.79 9.34
N ASN A 141 -12.71 -5.94 8.33
CA ASN A 141 -11.65 -6.97 8.32
C ASN A 141 -10.38 -6.54 9.04
N PHE A 142 -10.28 -5.25 9.41
CA PHE A 142 -9.11 -4.68 10.07
C PHE A 142 -9.42 -4.46 11.55
N GLU A 143 -8.97 -5.38 12.38
CA GLU A 143 -9.09 -5.27 13.83
C GLU A 143 -7.90 -4.50 14.40
N SER A 144 -8.16 -3.50 15.23
CA SER A 144 -7.11 -2.70 15.86
C SER A 144 -6.20 -3.57 16.75
N PHE A 145 -4.90 -3.29 16.71
CA PHE A 145 -3.84 -4.02 17.42
C PHE A 145 -3.67 -5.49 17.00
N THR A 146 -4.29 -5.90 15.90
CA THR A 146 -4.14 -7.26 15.38
C THR A 146 -2.89 -7.34 14.52
N PRO A 147 -1.98 -8.31 14.79
CA PRO A 147 -0.89 -8.60 13.88
C PRO A 147 -1.43 -9.29 12.63
N TYR A 148 -0.93 -8.87 11.48
CA TYR A 148 -1.23 -9.44 10.18
C TYR A 148 0.05 -9.91 9.51
N ILE A 149 -0.10 -10.97 8.74
CA ILE A 149 0.88 -11.48 7.79
C ILE A 149 0.48 -11.05 6.38
N PHE A 150 1.46 -10.67 5.60
CA PHE A 150 1.31 -10.31 4.19
C PHE A 150 1.94 -11.41 3.34
N LEU A 151 1.13 -12.00 2.49
CA LEU A 151 1.44 -13.13 1.63
C LEU A 151 1.59 -12.63 0.20
N GLU A 152 2.68 -12.97 -0.48
CA GLU A 152 2.85 -12.68 -1.91
C GLU A 152 2.45 -13.92 -2.73
N GLU A 153 1.75 -13.74 -3.85
CA GLU A 153 1.40 -14.85 -4.74
C GLU A 153 2.67 -15.35 -5.46
N ASN A 154 2.88 -16.67 -5.49
CA ASN A 154 4.02 -17.34 -6.15
C ASN A 154 3.64 -17.94 -7.51
#